data_AF-A0A5C5XV48-F1
#
_entry.id   AF-A0A5C5XV48-F1
#
_cell.length_a   1.000
_cell.length_b   1.000
_cell.length_c   1.000
_cell.angle_alpha   90.00
_cell.angle_beta   90.00
_cell.angle_gamma   90.00
#
_symmetry.space_group_name_H-M   'P 1'
#
loop_
_entity.id
_entity.type
_entity.pdbx_description
1 polymer ?
#
loop_
_entity_poly.entity_id
_entity_poly.type
_entity_poly.pdbx_seq_one_letter_code
_entity_poly.pdbx_strand_id
1 'polypeptide(L)'
;MFWRQTKILLLMLLVGQAPAGAAPAQFWLSLDDHNATGPAVATGVGADGVALRVHVWARPQTAGSTQMENFSLNIVSSSTDFDIDADTVEVYNPVLASSRPRFEFVNDSAEGLIGVDSGLPLGFNRGIAGLQGFTFDSSAADGFGGVCDTKDAYCDDSSGVESWLVASFSLVPSASVGSAELYLQVGLNGMSHAGEFPGDMEVTFGVDSIGAAPPPYDPENDYHLIHGDDDPDAVVSFVKLGDYDADGDVDTDDYTVWESEYAGGNYAADGTFDRIVDAADYTVWRDNLPASPGPAAATTIPAPSGAGCLLGVGVAAATRRRRGSRPLASSATG
;
A
#
# COMPACT_ATOMS: atom_id res chain seq x y z
N MET A 1 29.58 -73.80 5.44
CA MET A 1 28.40 -72.91 5.56
C MET A 1 28.91 -71.53 5.92
N PHE A 2 28.94 -70.63 4.93
CA PHE A 2 29.31 -69.23 5.07
C PHE A 2 28.10 -68.44 5.57
N TRP A 3 28.26 -67.59 6.57
CA TRP A 3 27.27 -66.54 6.89
C TRP A 3 28.00 -65.22 7.08
N ARG A 4 27.84 -64.31 6.10
CA ARG A 4 28.30 -62.92 6.17
C ARG A 4 27.32 -62.13 7.03
N GLN A 5 27.81 -61.42 8.05
CA GLN A 5 27.03 -60.36 8.67
C GLN A 5 27.13 -59.09 7.83
N THR A 6 26.02 -58.70 7.23
CA THR A 6 25.84 -57.41 6.57
C THR A 6 25.58 -56.36 7.67
N LYS A 7 26.56 -55.50 7.95
CA LYS A 7 26.33 -54.30 8.76
C LYS A 7 25.63 -53.27 7.88
N ILE A 8 24.35 -53.06 8.12
CA ILE A 8 23.60 -51.92 7.58
C ILE A 8 24.04 -50.71 8.40
N LEU A 9 24.79 -49.80 7.77
CA LEU A 9 25.13 -48.50 8.34
C LEU A 9 23.92 -47.59 8.10
N LEU A 10 23.12 -47.38 9.13
CA LEU A 10 22.03 -46.41 9.12
C LEU A 10 22.67 -45.02 9.29
N LEU A 11 22.80 -44.29 8.19
CA LEU A 11 23.17 -42.88 8.19
C LEU A 11 21.94 -42.12 8.72
N MET A 12 21.95 -41.77 10.00
CA MET A 12 20.99 -40.80 10.53
C MET A 12 21.33 -39.44 9.91
N LEU A 13 20.47 -38.95 9.01
CA LEU A 13 20.36 -37.52 8.78
C LEU A 13 19.96 -36.90 10.12
N LEU A 14 20.86 -36.12 10.73
CA LEU A 14 20.43 -35.11 11.69
C LEU A 14 19.76 -34.03 10.84
N VAL A 15 18.43 -34.05 10.80
CA VAL A 15 17.66 -32.83 10.56
C VAL A 15 17.85 -31.99 11.81
N GLY A 16 18.47 -30.82 11.68
CA GLY A 16 18.53 -29.84 12.76
C GLY A 16 17.10 -29.38 13.05
N GLN A 17 16.44 -30.01 14.02
CA GLN A 17 15.23 -29.42 14.58
C GLN A 17 15.68 -28.37 15.59
N ALA A 18 15.07 -27.19 15.52
CA ALA A 18 15.21 -26.15 16.53
C ALA A 18 15.07 -26.75 17.95
N PRO A 19 15.90 -26.35 18.92
CA PRO A 19 15.88 -26.92 20.25
C PRO A 19 14.48 -26.74 20.88
N ALA A 20 13.92 -27.85 21.38
CA ALA A 20 12.62 -27.86 22.04
C ALA A 20 12.53 -26.78 23.15
N GLY A 21 11.75 -25.72 22.89
CA GLY A 21 11.51 -24.61 23.83
C GLY A 21 11.89 -23.21 23.34
N ALA A 22 12.56 -23.06 22.19
CA ALA A 22 12.74 -21.76 21.55
C ALA A 22 11.48 -21.39 20.76
N ALA A 23 10.97 -20.17 20.94
CA ALA A 23 9.96 -19.60 20.04
C ALA A 23 10.69 -19.05 18.81
N PRO A 24 10.14 -19.22 17.59
CA PRO A 24 10.69 -18.66 16.36
C PRO A 24 10.94 -17.16 16.43
N ALA A 25 11.79 -16.65 15.55
CA ALA A 25 11.83 -15.22 15.28
C ALA A 25 10.45 -14.76 14.76
N GLN A 26 10.06 -13.53 15.08
CA GLN A 26 8.75 -13.00 14.72
C GLN A 26 8.92 -11.71 13.93
N PHE A 27 8.19 -11.58 12.84
CA PHE A 27 8.02 -10.30 12.14
C PHE A 27 6.53 -10.01 11.99
N TRP A 28 6.13 -8.75 12.09
CA TRP A 28 4.74 -8.37 11.89
C TRP A 28 4.63 -6.95 11.34
N LEU A 29 3.48 -6.67 10.74
CA LEU A 29 3.13 -5.34 10.27
C LEU A 29 2.39 -4.56 11.36
N SER A 30 2.55 -3.25 11.38
CA SER A 30 1.86 -2.32 12.28
C SER A 30 1.55 -1.02 11.55
N LEU A 31 0.47 -0.34 11.95
CA LEU A 31 0.18 1.05 11.56
C LEU A 31 0.63 2.06 12.64
N ASP A 32 1.19 1.55 13.73
CA ASP A 32 1.82 2.33 14.80
C ASP A 32 3.34 2.10 14.76
N ASP A 33 4.08 3.21 14.71
CA ASP A 33 5.54 3.25 14.83
C ASP A 33 6.02 3.26 16.29
N HIS A 34 5.09 3.25 17.23
CA HIS A 34 5.31 3.12 18.67
C HIS A 34 4.55 1.90 19.21
N ASN A 35 4.89 1.49 20.44
CA ASN A 35 4.15 0.50 21.21
C ASN A 35 4.07 -0.88 20.54
N ALA A 36 5.21 -1.56 20.52
CA ALA A 36 5.46 -2.83 19.83
C ALA A 36 4.75 -4.06 20.43
N THR A 37 3.53 -3.91 20.95
CA THR A 37 2.71 -4.95 21.58
C THR A 37 2.33 -6.15 20.69
N GLY A 38 2.87 -6.23 19.46
CA GLY A 38 2.67 -7.36 18.55
C GLY A 38 3.40 -8.64 18.98
N PRO A 39 3.34 -9.71 18.17
CA PRO A 39 2.72 -9.76 16.85
C PRO A 39 1.19 -9.60 16.89
N ALA A 40 0.61 -8.97 15.87
CA ALA A 40 -0.84 -8.82 15.68
C ALA A 40 -1.15 -8.61 14.18
N VAL A 41 -2.40 -8.85 13.76
CA VAL A 41 -2.86 -8.45 12.42
C VAL A 41 -3.13 -6.94 12.44
N ALA A 42 -2.37 -6.17 11.67
CA ALA A 42 -2.59 -4.73 11.56
C ALA A 42 -3.86 -4.44 10.79
N THR A 43 -4.79 -3.71 11.40
CA THR A 43 -6.02 -3.26 10.74
C THR A 43 -6.15 -1.76 10.80
N GLY A 44 -6.58 -1.15 9.70
CA GLY A 44 -6.80 0.28 9.65
C GLY A 44 -7.50 0.75 8.38
N VAL A 45 -7.70 2.06 8.31
CA VAL A 45 -8.40 2.72 7.22
C VAL A 45 -7.44 3.70 6.54
N GLY A 46 -7.30 3.57 5.23
CA GLY A 46 -6.59 4.52 4.38
C GLY A 46 -7.58 5.38 3.60
N ALA A 47 -7.29 6.68 3.49
CA ALA A 47 -8.07 7.59 2.68
C ALA A 47 -7.52 7.65 1.24
N ASP A 48 -8.42 7.75 0.25
CA ASP A 48 -8.06 7.88 -1.17
C ASP A 48 -6.98 8.96 -1.38
N GLY A 49 -5.87 8.58 -2.04
CA GLY A 49 -4.73 9.47 -2.32
C GLY A 49 -3.90 9.91 -1.11
N VAL A 50 -4.21 9.47 0.11
CA VAL A 50 -3.45 9.76 1.32
C VAL A 50 -2.52 8.59 1.63
N ALA A 51 -1.22 8.88 1.71
CA ALA A 51 -0.22 7.88 2.05
C ALA A 51 -0.44 7.36 3.49
N LEU A 52 -0.65 6.06 3.64
CA LEU A 52 -0.71 5.36 4.93
C LEU A 52 0.64 4.70 5.20
N ARG A 53 1.29 5.11 6.29
CA ARG A 53 2.58 4.52 6.68
C ARG A 53 2.36 3.18 7.38
N VAL A 54 3.14 2.19 6.98
CA VAL A 54 3.15 0.83 7.51
C VAL A 54 4.56 0.53 8.02
N HIS A 55 4.62 -0.16 9.14
CA HIS A 55 5.82 -0.43 9.90
C HIS A 55 6.06 -1.93 10.00
N VAL A 56 7.29 -2.36 9.80
CA VAL A 56 7.73 -3.75 9.98
C VAL A 56 8.48 -3.83 11.29
N TRP A 57 7.92 -4.61 12.22
CA TRP A 57 8.52 -4.89 13.51
C TRP A 57 9.07 -6.31 13.56
N ALA A 58 10.10 -6.50 14.38
CA ALA A 58 10.78 -7.77 14.52
C ALA A 58 11.12 -8.12 15.97
N ARG A 59 11.14 -9.42 16.25
CA ARG A 59 11.70 -10.02 17.46
C ARG A 59 12.56 -11.22 17.09
N PRO A 60 13.80 -11.31 17.58
CA PRO A 60 14.59 -12.52 17.47
C PRO A 60 13.97 -13.70 18.24
N GLN A 61 14.46 -14.91 17.99
CA GLN A 61 14.03 -16.11 18.68
C GLN A 61 14.32 -16.03 20.20
N THR A 62 13.56 -16.78 21.00
CA THR A 62 13.63 -16.67 22.47
C THR A 62 14.74 -17.48 23.13
N ALA A 63 15.39 -18.39 22.39
CA ALA A 63 16.54 -19.16 22.86
C ALA A 63 17.47 -19.51 21.70
N GLY A 64 18.75 -19.76 21.99
CA GLY A 64 19.80 -19.88 20.97
C GLY A 64 20.51 -18.55 20.77
N SER A 65 20.97 -18.26 19.55
CA SER A 65 21.43 -16.92 19.20
C SER A 65 20.20 -16.00 19.09
N THR A 66 20.10 -15.02 19.99
CA THR A 66 19.00 -14.06 20.00
C THR A 66 19.35 -12.76 19.29
N GLN A 67 20.48 -12.72 18.57
CA GLN A 67 20.96 -11.56 17.84
C GLN A 67 20.71 -11.77 16.36
N MET A 68 19.74 -11.08 15.77
CA MET A 68 19.47 -11.12 14.34
C MET A 68 20.52 -10.29 13.60
N GLU A 69 21.25 -10.89 12.67
CA GLU A 69 22.25 -10.19 11.84
C GLU A 69 21.75 -9.94 10.42
N ASN A 70 20.86 -10.80 9.93
CA ASN A 70 20.42 -10.84 8.56
C ASN A 70 18.92 -11.05 8.47
N PHE A 71 18.24 -10.24 7.69
CA PHE A 71 16.87 -10.50 7.26
C PHE A 71 16.65 -10.07 5.81
N SER A 72 15.86 -10.85 5.08
CA SER A 72 15.36 -10.52 3.76
C SER A 72 13.86 -10.81 3.76
N LEU A 73 13.07 -9.79 3.48
CA LEU A 73 11.62 -9.86 3.45
C LEU A 73 11.10 -9.49 2.08
N ASN A 74 10.03 -10.16 1.67
CA ASN A 74 9.09 -9.59 0.74
C ASN A 74 7.82 -9.20 1.49
N ILE A 75 7.20 -8.13 1.02
CA ILE A 75 5.83 -7.77 1.38
C ILE A 75 5.03 -7.87 0.10
N VAL A 76 3.99 -8.69 0.07
CA VAL A 76 3.26 -9.00 -1.16
C VAL A 76 1.76 -8.88 -0.95
N SER A 77 1.06 -8.48 -2.01
CA SER A 77 -0.39 -8.38 -2.02
C SER A 77 -0.94 -8.79 -3.38
N SER A 78 -2.07 -9.49 -3.34
CA SER A 78 -2.85 -9.79 -4.55
C SER A 78 -3.81 -8.65 -4.93
N SER A 79 -4.07 -7.72 -4.00
CA SER A 79 -4.89 -6.54 -4.26
C SER A 79 -4.24 -5.60 -5.28
N THR A 80 -5.07 -4.81 -5.95
CA THR A 80 -4.65 -3.83 -6.97
C THR A 80 -5.08 -2.40 -6.65
N ASP A 81 -5.76 -2.20 -5.51
CA ASP A 81 -6.44 -0.95 -5.14
C ASP A 81 -5.50 0.05 -4.44
N PHE A 82 -4.20 -0.24 -4.44
CA PHE A 82 -3.16 0.62 -3.91
C PHE A 82 -1.88 0.49 -4.72
N ASP A 83 -1.01 1.48 -4.57
CA ASP A 83 0.38 1.43 -4.98
C ASP A 83 1.28 1.60 -3.74
N ILE A 84 2.55 1.22 -3.86
CA ILE A 84 3.55 1.44 -2.81
C ILE A 84 4.40 2.64 -3.21
N ASP A 85 4.54 3.60 -2.32
CA ASP A 85 5.44 4.73 -2.53
C ASP A 85 6.89 4.27 -2.31
N ALA A 86 7.59 3.99 -3.40
CA ALA A 86 8.96 3.51 -3.40
C ALA A 86 9.92 4.44 -2.66
N ASP A 87 9.69 5.77 -2.68
CA ASP A 87 10.56 6.75 -2.04
C ASP A 87 10.46 6.72 -0.50
N THR A 88 9.44 6.04 0.03
CA THR A 88 9.19 5.93 1.47
C THR A 88 9.68 4.63 2.08
N VAL A 89 10.18 3.70 1.26
CA VAL A 89 10.73 2.43 1.73
C VAL A 89 12.05 2.71 2.45
N GLU A 90 12.08 2.44 3.75
CA GLU A 90 13.20 2.74 4.65
C GLU A 90 13.51 1.50 5.49
N VAL A 91 14.78 1.12 5.58
CA VAL A 91 15.25 0.11 6.53
C VAL A 91 16.02 0.81 7.64
N TYR A 92 15.56 0.66 8.89
CA TYR A 92 16.15 1.37 10.01
C TYR A 92 17.50 0.78 10.42
N ASN A 93 18.55 1.56 10.16
CA ASN A 93 19.93 1.19 10.41
C ASN A 93 20.67 2.21 11.32
N PRO A 94 20.25 2.37 12.59
CA PRO A 94 20.89 3.30 13.51
C PRO A 94 22.33 2.90 13.83
N VAL A 95 23.15 3.88 14.22
CA VAL A 95 24.47 3.64 14.81
C VAL A 95 24.33 3.44 16.32
N LEU A 96 24.72 2.26 16.80
CA LEU A 96 24.52 1.82 18.18
C LEU A 96 25.60 2.34 19.14
N ALA A 97 25.50 2.00 20.43
CA ALA A 97 26.46 2.44 21.44
C ALA A 97 27.90 1.98 21.15
N SER A 98 28.05 0.85 20.45
CA SER A 98 29.33 0.32 19.95
C SER A 98 30.01 1.22 18.90
N SER A 99 29.29 2.20 18.34
CA SER A 99 29.65 2.99 17.15
C SER A 99 29.62 2.21 15.83
N ARG A 100 29.00 1.03 15.81
CA ARG A 100 28.69 0.25 14.60
C ARG A 100 27.20 0.43 14.23
N PRO A 101 26.85 0.35 12.94
CA PRO A 101 25.46 0.30 12.53
C PRO A 101 24.80 -1.02 12.96
N ARG A 102 23.46 -1.05 12.92
CA ARG A 102 22.68 -2.27 13.12
C ARG A 102 22.98 -3.31 12.04
N PHE A 103 23.09 -2.89 10.78
CA PHE A 103 23.44 -3.74 9.63
C PHE A 103 24.58 -3.13 8.83
N GLU A 104 25.42 -3.97 8.24
CA GLU A 104 26.49 -3.54 7.34
C GLU A 104 25.91 -2.98 6.03
N PHE A 105 24.85 -3.60 5.53
CA PHE A 105 24.14 -3.22 4.31
C PHE A 105 22.63 -3.22 4.54
N VAL A 106 21.95 -2.29 3.90
CA VAL A 106 20.48 -2.29 3.79
C VAL A 106 20.06 -2.12 2.34
N ASN A 107 18.88 -2.62 1.99
CA ASN A 107 18.26 -2.36 0.70
C ASN A 107 16.94 -1.63 0.92
N ASP A 108 16.96 -0.34 0.66
CA ASP A 108 15.84 0.58 0.80
C ASP A 108 15.88 1.64 -0.32
N SER A 109 14.99 2.63 -0.25
CA SER A 109 14.90 3.69 -1.26
C SER A 109 16.20 4.48 -1.45
N ALA A 110 16.96 4.69 -0.38
CA ALA A 110 18.21 5.46 -0.41
C ALA A 110 19.37 4.65 -1.02
N GLU A 111 19.37 3.33 -0.81
CA GLU A 111 20.46 2.43 -1.20
C GLU A 111 20.20 1.65 -2.51
N GLY A 112 19.06 1.88 -3.17
CA GLY A 112 18.83 1.42 -4.55
C GLY A 112 17.70 0.42 -4.75
N LEU A 113 16.75 0.34 -3.83
CA LEU A 113 15.47 -0.34 -4.04
C LEU A 113 14.63 0.46 -5.06
N ILE A 114 14.78 0.10 -6.34
CA ILE A 114 14.19 0.84 -7.49
C ILE A 114 12.95 0.18 -8.11
N GLY A 115 12.50 -0.95 -7.57
CA GLY A 115 11.56 -1.84 -8.24
C GLY A 115 10.50 -2.43 -7.33
N VAL A 116 9.74 -1.57 -6.63
CA VAL A 116 8.45 -2.00 -6.07
C VAL A 116 7.63 -2.68 -7.17
N ASP A 117 6.91 -3.73 -6.82
CA ASP A 117 6.16 -4.63 -7.70
C ASP A 117 6.97 -5.47 -8.71
N SER A 118 8.29 -5.27 -8.78
CA SER A 118 9.15 -6.06 -9.67
C SER A 118 9.64 -7.34 -8.98
N GLY A 119 9.67 -8.46 -9.73
CA GLY A 119 10.18 -9.73 -9.20
C GLY A 119 9.29 -10.39 -8.14
N LEU A 120 8.04 -9.92 -7.97
CA LEU A 120 7.08 -10.56 -7.09
C LEU A 120 6.75 -11.99 -7.53
N PRO A 121 6.43 -12.89 -6.60
CA PRO A 121 5.98 -14.24 -6.94
C PRO A 121 4.65 -14.21 -7.72
N LEU A 122 4.39 -15.28 -8.47
CA LEU A 122 3.14 -15.40 -9.23
C LEU A 122 1.93 -15.33 -8.29
N GLY A 123 0.92 -14.55 -8.68
CA GLY A 123 -0.30 -14.36 -7.88
C GLY A 123 -0.33 -13.06 -7.07
N PHE A 124 0.80 -12.34 -7.00
CA PHE A 124 0.88 -11.03 -6.37
C PHE A 124 1.03 -9.92 -7.40
N ASN A 125 0.33 -8.82 -7.16
CA ASN A 125 0.22 -7.68 -8.07
C ASN A 125 0.92 -6.43 -7.53
N ARG A 126 1.05 -6.34 -6.20
CA ARG A 126 1.65 -5.22 -5.48
C ARG A 126 2.57 -5.71 -4.38
N GLY A 127 3.65 -5.00 -4.09
CA GLY A 127 4.58 -5.41 -3.06
C GLY A 127 5.99 -4.81 -3.13
N ILE A 128 6.78 -5.16 -2.13
CA ILE A 128 8.21 -4.86 -2.03
C ILE A 128 8.94 -6.20 -2.04
N ALA A 129 9.85 -6.39 -2.99
CA ALA A 129 10.75 -7.55 -3.01
C ALA A 129 12.13 -7.16 -2.48
N GLY A 130 12.67 -7.96 -1.56
CA GLY A 130 14.04 -7.79 -1.06
C GLY A 130 14.23 -6.59 -0.14
N LEU A 131 13.27 -6.30 0.73
CA LEU A 131 13.45 -5.39 1.86
C LEU A 131 14.37 -6.07 2.88
N GLN A 132 15.57 -5.53 3.12
CA GLN A 132 16.59 -6.29 3.84
C GLN A 132 17.62 -5.45 4.60
N GLY A 133 18.16 -6.06 5.66
CA GLY A 133 19.37 -5.65 6.37
C GLY A 133 20.30 -6.86 6.53
N PHE A 134 21.57 -6.70 6.17
CA PHE A 134 22.55 -7.78 6.14
C PHE A 134 23.90 -7.37 6.75
N THR A 135 24.56 -8.35 7.36
CA THR A 135 25.89 -8.28 7.93
C THR A 135 26.69 -9.49 7.45
N PHE A 136 27.76 -9.24 6.69
CA PHE A 136 28.67 -10.31 6.24
C PHE A 136 29.87 -10.44 7.17
N ASP A 137 30.33 -9.30 7.70
CA ASP A 137 31.37 -9.23 8.72
C ASP A 137 30.73 -8.84 10.06
N SER A 138 30.59 -9.77 10.99
CA SER A 138 30.06 -9.50 12.34
C SER A 138 30.94 -8.54 13.17
N SER A 139 32.12 -8.18 12.67
CA SER A 139 32.91 -7.08 13.22
C SER A 139 32.47 -5.69 12.72
N ALA A 140 31.72 -5.61 11.61
CA ALA A 140 31.28 -4.36 10.98
C ALA A 140 29.93 -3.84 11.50
N ALA A 141 29.04 -4.71 11.97
CA ALA A 141 27.71 -4.36 12.49
C ALA A 141 27.36 -5.16 13.74
N ASP A 142 26.32 -4.75 14.45
CA ASP A 142 25.87 -5.40 15.69
C ASP A 142 24.67 -6.33 15.50
N GLY A 143 23.85 -6.14 14.48
CA GLY A 143 22.51 -6.73 14.39
C GLY A 143 21.54 -6.10 15.39
N PHE A 144 20.42 -6.77 15.62
CA PHE A 144 19.48 -6.41 16.69
C PHE A 144 19.07 -7.64 17.49
N GLY A 145 18.84 -7.47 18.79
CA GLY A 145 18.41 -8.57 19.66
C GLY A 145 18.97 -8.54 21.06
N GLY A 146 18.48 -9.46 21.88
CA GLY A 146 18.76 -9.46 23.32
C GLY A 146 18.03 -8.31 24.02
N VAL A 147 18.77 -7.25 24.35
CA VAL A 147 18.25 -6.07 25.06
C VAL A 147 18.38 -4.84 24.17
N CYS A 148 17.43 -3.91 24.24
CA CYS A 148 17.52 -2.63 23.53
C CYS A 148 18.86 -1.92 23.81
N ASP A 149 19.58 -1.55 22.75
CA ASP A 149 20.76 -0.69 22.87
C ASP A 149 20.31 0.73 23.21
N THR A 150 21.05 1.39 24.10
CA THR A 150 20.72 2.76 24.56
C THR A 150 20.69 3.83 23.48
N LYS A 151 21.29 3.59 22.31
CA LYS A 151 21.25 4.46 21.14
C LYS A 151 20.32 3.97 20.04
N ASP A 152 19.69 2.82 20.23
CA ASP A 152 18.71 2.31 19.29
C ASP A 152 17.36 2.98 19.53
N ALA A 153 17.10 4.07 18.79
CA ALA A 153 15.82 4.77 18.84
C ALA A 153 14.65 3.97 18.26
N TYR A 154 14.93 2.83 17.62
CA TYR A 154 13.96 1.96 16.98
C TYR A 154 13.81 0.63 17.73
N CYS A 155 14.14 0.62 19.01
CA CYS A 155 13.85 -0.48 19.92
C CYS A 155 12.84 -0.03 20.97
N ASP A 156 11.81 -0.84 21.19
CA ASP A 156 10.77 -0.62 22.19
C ASP A 156 10.75 -1.79 23.18
N ASP A 157 10.94 -1.47 24.45
CA ASP A 157 10.89 -2.40 25.59
C ASP A 157 9.73 -2.08 26.56
N SER A 158 8.87 -1.12 26.23
CA SER A 158 7.83 -0.60 27.13
C SER A 158 6.79 -1.65 27.52
N SER A 159 6.59 -2.66 26.66
CA SER A 159 5.70 -3.80 26.91
C SER A 159 6.30 -4.87 27.85
N GLY A 160 7.59 -4.73 28.21
CA GLY A 160 8.37 -5.75 28.92
C GLY A 160 8.94 -6.84 28.01
N VAL A 161 8.73 -6.74 26.70
CA VAL A 161 9.34 -7.58 25.68
C VAL A 161 9.95 -6.68 24.62
N GLU A 162 11.26 -6.80 24.42
CA GLU A 162 12.01 -6.01 23.46
C GLU A 162 11.57 -6.31 22.03
N SER A 163 11.39 -5.26 21.24
CA SER A 163 10.93 -5.32 19.86
C SER A 163 11.62 -4.25 19.04
N TRP A 164 11.96 -4.55 17.78
CA TRP A 164 12.72 -3.64 16.94
C TRP A 164 11.90 -3.24 15.72
N LEU A 165 11.75 -1.94 15.51
CA LEU A 165 11.24 -1.38 14.26
C LEU A 165 12.37 -1.49 13.23
N VAL A 166 12.19 -2.33 12.23
CA VAL A 166 13.24 -2.68 11.25
C VAL A 166 13.04 -2.00 9.91
N ALA A 167 11.82 -1.68 9.52
CA ALA A 167 11.55 -0.96 8.29
C ALA A 167 10.20 -0.23 8.31
N SER A 168 10.03 0.70 7.37
CA SER A 168 8.76 1.35 7.08
C SER A 168 8.58 1.55 5.57
N PHE A 169 7.33 1.67 5.14
CA PHE A 169 6.95 2.05 3.78
C PHE A 169 5.55 2.66 3.81
N SER A 170 5.13 3.29 2.72
CA SER A 170 3.78 3.86 2.61
C SER A 170 2.98 3.20 1.51
N LEU A 171 1.74 2.88 1.83
CA LEU A 171 0.71 2.53 0.86
C LEU A 171 0.03 3.81 0.39
N VAL A 172 -0.21 3.92 -0.90
CA VAL A 172 -1.02 5.00 -1.49
C VAL A 172 -2.24 4.35 -2.12
N PRO A 173 -3.44 4.52 -1.55
CA PRO A 173 -4.66 4.00 -2.17
C PRO A 173 -4.82 4.57 -3.58
N SER A 174 -5.10 3.71 -4.54
CA SER A 174 -5.30 4.06 -5.95
C SER A 174 -6.76 3.87 -6.40
N ALA A 175 -7.61 3.36 -5.51
CA ALA A 175 -9.05 3.28 -5.64
C ALA A 175 -9.74 4.04 -4.50
N SER A 176 -10.89 4.65 -4.81
CA SER A 176 -11.67 5.40 -3.82
C SER A 176 -12.33 4.49 -2.76
N VAL A 177 -12.57 3.22 -3.07
CA VAL A 177 -13.00 2.19 -2.10
C VAL A 177 -12.28 0.89 -2.48
N GLY A 178 -11.75 0.17 -1.50
CA GLY A 178 -11.05 -1.09 -1.73
C GLY A 178 -10.41 -1.66 -0.48
N SER A 179 -9.50 -2.62 -0.65
CA SER A 179 -8.68 -3.11 0.45
C SER A 179 -7.29 -3.57 -0.01
N ALA A 180 -6.33 -3.50 0.91
CA ALA A 180 -5.02 -4.11 0.78
C ALA A 180 -4.88 -5.21 1.84
N GLU A 181 -4.71 -6.44 1.36
CA GLU A 181 -4.28 -7.57 2.18
C GLU A 181 -2.79 -7.79 1.93
N LEU A 182 -1.97 -7.56 2.96
CA LEU A 182 -0.51 -7.69 2.87
C LEU A 182 -0.06 -8.97 3.55
N TYR A 183 0.90 -9.64 2.92
CA TYR A 183 1.56 -10.83 3.45
C TYR A 183 3.07 -10.64 3.44
N LEU A 184 3.72 -11.09 4.51
CA LEU A 184 5.16 -11.18 4.63
C LEU A 184 5.63 -12.54 4.11
N GLN A 185 6.80 -12.53 3.49
CA GLN A 185 7.48 -13.74 3.05
C GLN A 185 8.96 -13.65 3.35
N VAL A 186 9.60 -14.80 3.50
CA VAL A 186 11.06 -14.86 3.43
C VAL A 186 11.51 -14.47 2.02
N GLY A 187 12.32 -13.42 1.92
CA GLY A 187 12.92 -12.95 0.67
C GLY A 187 14.07 -13.85 0.21
N LEU A 188 14.53 -13.68 -1.03
CA LEU A 188 15.52 -14.56 -1.69
C LEU A 188 16.84 -14.78 -0.91
N ASN A 189 17.23 -13.86 -0.04
CA ASN A 189 18.49 -13.94 0.68
C ASN A 189 18.34 -14.57 2.08
N GLY A 190 17.14 -14.98 2.48
CA GLY A 190 16.87 -15.62 3.77
C GLY A 190 17.07 -14.71 4.96
N MET A 191 17.23 -15.34 6.13
CA MET A 191 17.41 -14.68 7.41
C MET A 191 18.37 -15.51 8.26
N SER A 192 19.09 -14.88 9.19
CA SER A 192 19.91 -15.62 10.15
C SER A 192 20.21 -14.79 11.40
N HIS A 193 20.35 -15.50 12.52
CA HIS A 193 20.98 -14.96 13.72
C HIS A 193 22.51 -15.01 13.63
N ALA A 194 23.16 -14.31 14.55
CA ALA A 194 24.61 -14.26 14.66
C ALA A 194 25.19 -15.67 14.88
N GLY A 195 26.08 -16.08 13.99
CA GLY A 195 26.75 -17.37 14.05
C GLY A 195 25.89 -18.59 13.68
N GLU A 196 24.68 -18.37 13.15
CA GLU A 196 23.75 -19.41 12.71
C GLU A 196 23.60 -19.38 11.18
N PHE A 197 23.27 -20.53 10.57
CA PHE A 197 22.86 -20.59 9.17
C PHE A 197 21.33 -20.39 9.06
N PRO A 198 20.79 -20.02 7.88
CA PRO A 198 19.34 -19.85 7.71
C PRO A 198 18.49 -21.06 8.13
N GLY A 199 18.99 -22.29 7.92
CA GLY A 199 18.29 -23.51 8.31
C GLY A 199 18.39 -23.87 9.81
N ASP A 200 19.12 -23.09 10.60
CA ASP A 200 19.20 -23.26 12.05
C ASP A 200 18.11 -22.46 12.79
N MET A 201 17.38 -21.58 12.10
CA MET A 201 16.34 -20.72 12.68
C MET A 201 14.98 -20.95 12.05
N GLU A 202 13.93 -20.57 12.77
CA GLU A 202 12.55 -20.56 12.29
C GLU A 202 12.00 -19.13 12.40
N VAL A 203 11.06 -18.77 11.52
CA VAL A 203 10.38 -17.46 11.56
C VAL A 203 8.86 -17.59 11.44
N THR A 204 8.13 -16.75 12.16
CA THR A 204 6.68 -16.59 12.03
C THR A 204 6.34 -15.16 11.61
N PHE A 205 5.33 -15.02 10.76
CA PHE A 205 4.79 -13.73 10.34
C PHE A 205 3.44 -13.49 11.02
N GLY A 206 3.24 -12.28 11.54
CA GLY A 206 1.96 -11.83 12.08
C GLY A 206 1.43 -12.71 13.22
N VAL A 207 0.10 -12.81 13.30
CA VAL A 207 -0.59 -13.80 14.12
C VAL A 207 -1.68 -14.44 13.29
N ASP A 208 -1.82 -15.75 13.40
CA ASP A 208 -2.98 -16.44 12.86
C ASP A 208 -4.22 -16.10 13.68
N SER A 209 -5.12 -15.34 13.08
CA SER A 209 -6.39 -14.93 13.64
C SER A 209 -7.52 -15.92 13.37
N ILE A 210 -7.35 -16.87 12.44
CA ILE A 210 -8.38 -17.83 12.03
C ILE A 210 -7.77 -19.20 11.70
N GLY A 211 -7.74 -20.07 12.72
CA GLY A 211 -7.47 -21.49 12.50
C GLY A 211 -6.41 -22.03 13.43
N ALA A 212 -5.66 -23.00 12.90
CA ALA A 212 -4.46 -23.50 13.58
C ALA A 212 -3.27 -22.76 12.98
N ALA A 213 -2.48 -22.13 13.85
CA ALA A 213 -1.32 -21.36 13.43
C ALA A 213 -0.47 -22.16 12.43
N PRO A 214 -0.09 -21.56 11.29
CA PRO A 214 0.73 -22.24 10.31
C PRO A 214 2.06 -22.66 10.95
N PRO A 215 2.71 -23.71 10.43
CA PRO A 215 4.05 -24.03 10.88
C PRO A 215 4.96 -22.80 10.66
N PRO A 216 5.99 -22.60 11.51
CA PRO A 216 7.00 -21.60 11.24
C PRO A 216 7.64 -21.83 9.88
N TYR A 217 8.01 -20.74 9.22
CA TYR A 217 8.75 -20.74 7.97
C TYR A 217 10.22 -21.08 8.24
N ASP A 218 10.81 -21.90 7.38
CA ASP A 218 12.24 -22.21 7.32
C ASP A 218 12.95 -21.24 6.36
N PRO A 219 13.79 -20.31 6.84
CA PRO A 219 14.47 -19.34 5.99
C PRO A 219 15.52 -19.93 5.03
N GLU A 220 15.84 -21.23 5.09
CA GLU A 220 16.65 -21.93 4.09
C GLU A 220 15.81 -22.43 2.90
N ASN A 221 14.53 -22.73 3.10
CA ASN A 221 13.73 -23.47 2.14
C ASN A 221 12.43 -22.78 1.71
N ASP A 222 11.85 -21.92 2.54
CA ASP A 222 10.52 -21.34 2.34
C ASP A 222 10.57 -19.93 1.73
N TYR A 223 11.48 -19.72 0.77
CA TYR A 223 11.56 -18.47 0.03
C TYR A 223 10.29 -18.21 -0.79
N HIS A 224 9.74 -16.99 -0.68
CA HIS A 224 8.62 -16.53 -1.51
C HIS A 224 7.34 -17.33 -1.34
N LEU A 225 7.20 -18.04 -0.22
CA LEU A 225 6.05 -18.87 0.08
C LEU A 225 5.10 -18.15 1.03
N ILE A 226 3.82 -18.50 0.90
CA ILE A 226 2.78 -18.27 1.90
C ILE A 226 2.18 -19.64 2.19
N HIS A 227 2.01 -19.97 3.46
CA HIS A 227 1.31 -21.19 3.84
C HIS A 227 -0.17 -21.13 3.45
N GLY A 228 -0.77 -22.26 3.07
CA GLY A 228 -2.13 -22.27 2.54
C GLY A 228 -3.21 -21.85 3.55
N ASP A 229 -2.90 -21.92 4.84
CA ASP A 229 -3.76 -21.53 5.96
C ASP A 229 -3.32 -20.19 6.60
N ASP A 230 -2.40 -19.45 5.97
CA ASP A 230 -1.90 -18.16 6.48
C ASP A 230 -2.90 -17.03 6.22
N ASP A 231 -3.07 -16.16 7.20
CA ASP A 231 -3.90 -14.95 7.10
C ASP A 231 -3.05 -13.73 6.72
N PRO A 232 -3.69 -12.64 6.23
CA PRO A 232 -2.94 -11.42 5.95
C PRO A 232 -2.31 -10.83 7.23
N ASP A 233 -1.04 -10.49 7.17
CA ASP A 233 -0.32 -9.78 8.24
C ASP A 233 -0.85 -8.35 8.47
N ALA A 234 -1.42 -7.75 7.42
CA ALA A 234 -2.16 -6.51 7.51
C ALA A 234 -3.37 -6.49 6.57
N VAL A 235 -4.46 -5.91 7.06
CA VAL A 235 -5.66 -5.62 6.27
C VAL A 235 -5.98 -4.13 6.39
N VAL A 236 -5.80 -3.40 5.30
CA VAL A 236 -6.13 -1.98 5.22
C VAL A 236 -7.37 -1.82 4.35
N SER A 237 -8.40 -1.17 4.87
CA SER A 237 -9.58 -0.79 4.07
C SER A 237 -9.38 0.61 3.51
N PHE A 238 -9.71 0.82 2.24
CA PHE A 238 -9.66 2.14 1.61
C PHE A 238 -11.06 2.72 1.52
N VAL A 239 -11.17 3.98 1.90
CA VAL A 239 -12.43 4.73 1.88
C VAL A 239 -12.24 6.08 1.19
N LYS A 240 -13.34 6.59 0.66
CA LYS A 240 -13.39 7.91 0.07
C LYS A 240 -13.76 8.90 1.17
N LEU A 241 -12.91 9.90 1.39
CA LEU A 241 -13.18 10.89 2.44
C LEU A 241 -14.45 11.68 2.12
N GLY A 242 -15.35 11.76 3.09
CA GLY A 242 -16.63 12.45 2.96
C GLY A 242 -17.77 11.61 2.37
N ASP A 243 -17.50 10.39 1.92
CA ASP A 243 -18.50 9.41 1.46
C ASP A 243 -18.97 8.62 2.69
N TYR A 244 -19.97 9.18 3.39
CA TYR A 244 -20.47 8.68 4.67
C TYR A 244 -21.60 7.66 4.51
N ASP A 245 -22.28 7.62 3.37
CA ASP A 245 -23.24 6.56 3.06
C ASP A 245 -22.61 5.35 2.32
N ALA A 246 -21.33 5.47 1.94
CA ALA A 246 -20.50 4.44 1.32
C ALA A 246 -21.03 4.00 -0.06
N ASP A 247 -21.63 4.92 -0.82
CA ASP A 247 -22.17 4.65 -2.16
C ASP A 247 -21.17 4.91 -3.30
N GLY A 248 -20.00 5.49 -2.98
CA GLY A 248 -18.89 5.73 -3.88
C GLY A 248 -18.78 7.17 -4.38
N ASP A 249 -19.70 8.06 -4.03
CA ASP A 249 -19.57 9.50 -4.25
C ASP A 249 -19.63 10.35 -2.98
N VAL A 250 -19.44 11.65 -3.16
CA VAL A 250 -19.50 12.63 -2.06
C VAL A 250 -20.51 13.66 -2.50
N ASP A 251 -21.69 13.66 -1.89
CA ASP A 251 -22.81 14.49 -2.30
C ASP A 251 -23.69 14.95 -1.10
N THR A 252 -24.95 15.29 -1.33
CA THR A 252 -25.85 15.78 -0.27
C THR A 252 -26.44 14.67 0.61
N ASP A 253 -26.43 13.43 0.16
CA ASP A 253 -26.92 12.28 0.93
C ASP A 253 -25.92 11.94 2.05
N ASP A 254 -24.61 12.09 1.81
CA ASP A 254 -23.56 12.02 2.86
C ASP A 254 -23.74 13.06 3.95
N TYR A 255 -24.09 14.29 3.57
CA TYR A 255 -24.39 15.34 4.53
C TYR A 255 -25.56 14.95 5.44
N THR A 256 -26.55 14.24 4.90
CA THR A 256 -27.68 13.74 5.68
C THR A 256 -27.24 12.67 6.66
N VAL A 257 -26.28 11.80 6.29
CA VAL A 257 -25.67 10.84 7.22
C VAL A 257 -24.94 11.57 8.34
N TRP A 258 -24.05 12.51 8.02
CA TRP A 258 -23.35 13.32 9.03
C TRP A 258 -24.32 14.06 9.96
N GLU A 259 -25.37 14.70 9.43
CA GLU A 259 -26.36 15.41 10.23
C GLU A 259 -27.09 14.48 11.20
N SER A 260 -27.36 13.24 10.77
CA SER A 260 -28.01 12.23 11.60
C SER A 260 -27.12 11.68 12.71
N GLU A 261 -25.80 11.66 12.48
CA GLU A 261 -24.81 11.09 13.40
C GLU A 261 -24.05 12.14 14.23
N TYR A 262 -24.26 13.43 13.98
CA TYR A 262 -23.63 14.52 14.73
C TYR A 262 -23.90 14.41 16.23
N ALA A 263 -22.82 14.30 17.02
CA ALA A 263 -22.86 14.03 18.46
C ALA A 263 -23.63 12.74 18.85
N GLY A 264 -23.79 11.82 17.90
CA GLY A 264 -24.33 10.48 18.06
C GLY A 264 -23.30 9.50 18.62
N GLY A 265 -23.63 8.21 18.59
CA GLY A 265 -22.75 7.12 19.04
C GLY A 265 -22.28 6.18 17.93
N ASN A 266 -22.64 6.46 16.68
CA ASN A 266 -22.19 5.74 15.49
C ASN A 266 -21.13 6.57 14.79
N TYR A 267 -20.12 5.90 14.22
CA TYR A 267 -18.94 6.52 13.61
C TYR A 267 -18.98 6.44 12.08
N ALA A 268 -20.16 6.22 11.49
CA ALA A 268 -20.32 6.15 10.04
C ALA A 268 -19.89 7.46 9.34
N ALA A 269 -20.04 8.60 10.01
CA ALA A 269 -19.62 9.91 9.52
C ALA A 269 -18.38 10.47 10.25
N ASP A 270 -17.55 9.61 10.84
CA ASP A 270 -16.25 9.99 11.44
C ASP A 270 -15.18 10.05 10.33
N GLY A 271 -15.12 11.18 9.64
CA GLY A 271 -14.17 11.43 8.56
C GLY A 271 -12.75 11.74 9.05
N THR A 272 -12.57 12.01 10.34
CA THR A 272 -11.24 12.25 10.95
C THR A 272 -10.63 11.01 11.60
N PHE A 273 -11.42 9.95 11.75
CA PHE A 273 -11.07 8.70 12.42
C PHE A 273 -10.66 8.86 13.90
N ASP A 274 -11.18 9.89 14.57
CA ASP A 274 -10.89 10.17 15.99
C ASP A 274 -11.94 9.58 16.95
N ARG A 275 -12.91 8.84 16.41
CA ARG A 275 -14.06 8.24 17.09
C ARG A 275 -15.02 9.27 17.67
N ILE A 276 -15.13 10.44 17.06
CA ILE A 276 -16.10 11.48 17.37
C ILE A 276 -16.68 11.97 16.03
N VAL A 277 -18.01 12.15 15.98
CA VAL A 277 -18.65 12.80 14.82
C VAL A 277 -19.01 14.22 15.23
N ASP A 278 -18.22 15.19 14.76
CA ASP A 278 -18.39 16.59 15.07
C ASP A 278 -18.21 17.51 13.84
N ALA A 279 -17.94 18.80 14.09
CA ALA A 279 -17.80 19.79 13.04
C ALA A 279 -16.52 19.62 12.20
N ALA A 280 -15.51 18.90 12.69
CA ALA A 280 -14.32 18.54 11.93
C ALA A 280 -14.69 17.59 10.78
N ASP A 281 -15.55 16.61 11.02
CA ASP A 281 -16.00 15.67 9.98
C ASP A 281 -16.86 16.36 8.93
N TYR A 282 -17.64 17.38 9.31
CA TYR A 282 -18.31 18.23 8.33
C TYR A 282 -17.32 18.91 7.38
N THR A 283 -16.17 19.36 7.90
CA THR A 283 -15.15 19.96 7.03
C THR A 283 -14.52 18.95 6.10
N VAL A 284 -14.35 17.69 6.52
CA VAL A 284 -13.91 16.59 5.64
C VAL A 284 -14.88 16.41 4.48
N TRP A 285 -16.18 16.25 4.75
CA TRP A 285 -17.19 16.15 3.69
C TRP A 285 -17.17 17.35 2.74
N ARG A 286 -17.23 18.56 3.30
CA ARG A 286 -17.29 19.80 2.50
C ARG A 286 -16.07 19.96 1.60
N ASP A 287 -14.89 19.62 2.09
CA ASP A 287 -13.64 19.80 1.35
C ASP A 287 -13.48 18.73 0.24
N ASN A 288 -14.20 17.61 0.35
CA ASN A 288 -14.25 16.54 -0.66
C ASN A 288 -15.47 16.62 -1.60
N LEU A 289 -16.44 17.48 -1.30
CA LEU A 289 -17.62 17.69 -2.16
C LEU A 289 -17.16 18.17 -3.57
N PRO A 290 -17.55 17.47 -4.65
CA PRO A 290 -17.17 17.83 -6.00
C PRO A 290 -17.56 19.28 -6.30
N ALA A 291 -16.63 20.04 -6.88
CA ALA A 291 -16.94 21.40 -7.31
C ALA A 291 -18.10 21.36 -8.30
N SER A 292 -19.22 21.98 -7.93
CA SER A 292 -20.37 22.13 -8.83
C SER A 292 -19.87 22.70 -10.16
N PRO A 293 -20.16 22.07 -11.31
CA PRO A 293 -19.71 22.59 -12.59
C PRO A 293 -20.17 24.04 -12.69
N GLY A 294 -19.21 24.96 -12.68
CA GLY A 294 -19.48 26.38 -12.80
C GLY A 294 -20.36 26.63 -14.03
N PRO A 295 -21.22 27.66 -14.03
CA PRO A 295 -22.12 27.91 -15.14
C PRO A 295 -21.31 27.91 -16.42
N ALA A 296 -21.61 26.95 -17.32
CA ALA A 296 -20.99 26.87 -18.62
C ALA A 296 -21.02 28.28 -19.21
N ALA A 297 -19.85 28.86 -19.50
CA ALA A 297 -19.78 30.18 -20.08
C ALA A 297 -20.70 30.17 -21.30
N ALA A 298 -21.80 30.93 -21.23
CA ALA A 298 -22.77 31.00 -22.31
C ALA A 298 -22.00 31.39 -23.56
N THR A 299 -21.79 30.42 -24.46
CA THR A 299 -21.19 30.70 -25.75
C THR A 299 -22.12 31.73 -26.38
N THR A 300 -21.60 32.94 -26.58
CA THR A 300 -22.33 34.00 -27.26
C THR A 300 -22.66 33.49 -28.65
N ILE A 301 -23.88 32.99 -28.85
CA ILE A 301 -24.38 32.58 -30.15
C ILE A 301 -24.23 33.81 -31.05
N PRO A 302 -23.40 33.78 -32.10
CA PRO A 302 -23.31 34.89 -33.03
C PRO A 302 -24.70 35.12 -33.61
N ALA A 303 -25.21 36.34 -33.46
CA ALA A 303 -26.51 36.71 -34.01
C ALA A 303 -26.56 36.30 -35.49
N PRO A 304 -27.66 35.67 -35.97
CA PRO A 304 -27.76 35.30 -37.36
C PRO A 304 -27.58 36.56 -38.20
N SER A 305 -26.62 36.52 -39.13
CA SER A 305 -26.29 37.58 -40.06
C SER A 305 -27.51 37.98 -40.87
N GLY A 306 -28.30 38.92 -40.34
CA GLY A 306 -29.47 39.52 -41.00
C GLY A 306 -29.04 40.51 -42.08
N ALA A 307 -28.36 40.03 -43.11
CA ALA A 307 -28.02 40.83 -44.28
C ALA A 307 -28.00 39.94 -45.53
N GLY A 308 -29.17 39.65 -46.10
CA GLY A 308 -29.22 38.98 -47.40
C GLY A 308 -30.54 38.30 -47.76
N CYS A 309 -31.67 39.02 -47.73
CA CYS A 309 -32.88 38.60 -48.48
C CYS A 309 -33.58 39.85 -49.02
N LEU A 310 -33.12 40.32 -50.18
CA LEU A 310 -33.87 41.20 -51.07
C LEU A 310 -34.69 40.34 -52.05
N LEU A 311 -35.84 40.89 -52.49
CA LEU A 311 -36.84 40.40 -53.46
C LEU A 311 -38.00 39.63 -52.80
N GLY A 312 -39.29 40.00 -52.91
CA GLY A 312 -39.99 41.05 -53.66
C GLY A 312 -41.51 40.85 -53.49
N VAL A 313 -42.32 41.69 -54.17
CA VAL A 313 -43.80 41.78 -54.27
C VAL A 313 -44.34 43.03 -53.54
N GLY A 314 -44.63 44.15 -54.22
CA GLY A 314 -45.88 44.49 -54.96
C GLY A 314 -46.62 45.59 -54.15
N VAL A 315 -47.12 46.73 -54.64
CA VAL A 315 -48.04 47.00 -55.75
C VAL A 315 -48.13 48.54 -55.97
N ALA A 316 -48.25 48.92 -57.26
CA ALA A 316 -48.89 50.08 -57.91
C ALA A 316 -48.95 51.50 -57.25
N ALA A 317 -48.53 52.50 -58.05
CA ALA A 317 -49.40 53.62 -58.39
C ALA A 317 -49.01 54.22 -59.76
N ALA A 318 -50.00 54.35 -60.62
CA ALA A 318 -49.92 54.94 -61.93
C ALA A 318 -49.61 56.45 -61.88
N THR A 319 -48.91 56.98 -62.89
CA THR A 319 -49.52 57.91 -63.86
C THR A 319 -48.53 58.35 -64.95
N ARG A 320 -48.89 57.98 -66.19
CA ARG A 320 -49.16 58.91 -67.30
C ARG A 320 -47.99 59.76 -67.85
N ARG A 321 -47.60 59.41 -69.09
CA ARG A 321 -47.53 60.25 -70.33
C ARG A 321 -46.26 59.89 -71.10
N ARG A 322 -46.37 59.13 -72.19
CA ARG A 322 -46.74 59.52 -73.57
C ARG A 322 -45.48 59.67 -74.43
N ARG A 323 -45.50 58.87 -75.50
CA ARG A 323 -44.93 59.12 -76.85
C ARG A 323 -43.39 59.11 -76.92
N GLY A 324 -42.78 58.39 -77.85
CA GLY A 324 -43.38 57.74 -79.01
C GLY A 324 -42.38 56.95 -79.84
N SER A 325 -42.95 56.30 -80.85
CA SER A 325 -42.37 56.09 -82.19
C SER A 325 -41.13 55.19 -82.24
N ARG A 326 -41.28 53.88 -82.41
CA ARG A 326 -41.67 53.08 -83.59
C ARG A 326 -40.45 52.24 -83.98
N PRO A 327 -40.65 50.96 -84.33
CA PRO A 327 -39.59 49.97 -84.46
C PRO A 327 -39.12 49.88 -85.91
N LEU A 328 -38.11 49.02 -86.14
CA LEU A 328 -38.05 47.97 -87.16
C LEU A 328 -36.66 47.31 -87.00
N ALA A 329 -36.59 46.11 -86.43
CA ALA A 329 -36.80 44.81 -87.07
C ALA A 329 -35.54 44.25 -87.73
N SER A 330 -35.06 43.18 -87.09
CA SER A 330 -34.40 41.98 -87.62
C SER A 330 -34.35 41.82 -89.14
N SER A 331 -33.19 41.39 -89.63
CA SER A 331 -33.11 40.17 -90.44
C SER A 331 -31.67 39.71 -90.62
N ALA A 332 -31.48 38.41 -90.41
CA ALA A 332 -30.29 37.64 -90.76
C ALA A 332 -30.07 37.56 -92.29
N THR A 333 -28.85 37.18 -92.68
CA THR A 333 -28.44 36.21 -93.73
C THR A 333 -27.21 36.68 -94.51
N GLY A 334 -26.36 35.71 -94.89
CA GLY A 334 -25.45 35.80 -96.04
C GLY A 334 -24.01 36.08 -95.69
#